data_AF-A0A962NY51-F1
#
_entry.id   AF-A0A962NY51-F1
#
_cell.length_a   1.000
_cell.length_b   1.000
_cell.length_c   1.000
_cell.angle_alpha   90.00
_cell.angle_beta   90.00
_cell.angle_gamma   90.00
#
_symmetry.space_group_name_H-M   'P 1'
#
loop_
_entity.id
_entity.type
_entity.pdbx_description
1 polymer ?
#
loop_
_entity_poly.entity_id
_entity_poly.type
_entity_poly.pdbx_seq_one_letter_code
_entity_poly.pdbx_strand_id
1 'polypeptide(L)'
;ELASHSYSHPFYWRKAEEAAQDGEDSESYHLPIKDYIYNSQREIKGSINYINQQLAPKNKQVKVFLWTGNCVATPDALAETLEAGVLNMNGGDTTITRSNNSWTRIAGLGIKKGDNFQVFAPNQNENVYTNLWTGPFYGFERVIETYQLTDSPYRFKPIDIYFHSYLVSKTAGANALHKIYQWALKQPVFAVYSSEYIKKVLDFNDFVVARTPQGYRFRGNGDLRTIRLANAPYINLTQSNSIAGFNQHNQQNYVHLTQSNSDIVLQQNTTTLPYIESSNAFIKNFNRQGNDLFFDLTGYQAIQLTLANAAQCQLKQGKKVLNTRQIGSRLLLEDTAHELTALRLSCRS
;
A
#
# COMPACT_ATOMS: atom_id res chain seq x y z
N GLU A 1 -4.64 -3.98 -12.30
CA GLU A 1 -5.69 -3.02 -11.93
C GLU A 1 -5.85 -1.99 -13.04
N LEU A 2 -6.97 -1.28 -13.13
CA LEU A 2 -7.18 -0.16 -14.07
C LEU A 2 -7.58 1.08 -13.26
N ALA A 3 -7.15 2.25 -13.73
CA ALA A 3 -7.49 3.54 -13.15
C ALA A 3 -7.98 4.51 -14.24
N SER A 4 -8.82 5.48 -13.86
CA SER A 4 -9.11 6.65 -14.69
C SER A 4 -8.28 7.84 -14.24
N HIS A 5 -7.92 8.71 -15.18
CA HIS A 5 -7.18 9.95 -14.95
C HIS A 5 -7.90 11.13 -15.64
N SER A 6 -9.21 11.18 -15.43
CA SER A 6 -10.18 12.09 -16.02
C SER A 6 -10.25 12.08 -17.57
N TYR A 7 -11.08 12.98 -18.15
CA TYR A 7 -11.24 13.15 -19.59
C TYR A 7 -10.36 14.26 -20.14
N SER A 8 -10.49 15.48 -19.61
CA SER A 8 -9.76 16.66 -20.11
C SER A 8 -8.48 16.98 -19.34
N HIS A 9 -8.17 16.17 -18.31
CA HIS A 9 -7.08 16.44 -17.38
C HIS A 9 -7.15 17.86 -16.75
N PRO A 10 -8.17 18.16 -15.91
CA PRO A 10 -8.22 19.43 -15.19
C PRO A 10 -6.94 19.68 -14.40
N PHE A 11 -6.34 20.85 -14.61
CA PHE A 11 -5.17 21.34 -13.88
C PHE A 11 -5.54 21.83 -12.49
N TYR A 12 -6.72 22.46 -12.38
CA TYR A 12 -7.28 23.02 -11.16
C TYR A 12 -8.79 22.73 -11.11
N TRP A 13 -9.18 21.61 -10.49
CA TRP A 13 -10.57 21.12 -10.45
C TRP A 13 -11.57 22.19 -10.05
N ARG A 14 -11.37 22.86 -8.91
CA ARG A 14 -12.25 23.92 -8.44
C ARG A 14 -12.40 25.09 -9.42
N LYS A 15 -11.31 25.52 -10.06
CA LYS A 15 -11.38 26.62 -11.03
C LYS A 15 -12.10 26.22 -12.31
N ALA A 16 -11.93 24.97 -12.75
CA ALA A 16 -12.65 24.44 -13.90
C ALA A 16 -14.16 24.34 -13.61
N GLU A 17 -14.53 23.89 -12.41
CA GLU A 17 -15.91 23.86 -11.92
C GLU A 17 -16.53 25.27 -11.85
N GLU A 18 -15.85 26.22 -11.20
CA GLU A 18 -16.29 27.62 -11.05
C GLU A 18 -16.46 28.29 -12.43
N ALA A 19 -15.46 28.18 -13.32
CA ALA A 19 -15.55 28.75 -14.67
C ALA A 19 -16.77 28.20 -15.45
N ALA A 20 -17.02 26.90 -15.39
CA ALA A 20 -18.17 26.30 -16.05
C ALA A 20 -19.51 26.76 -15.44
N GLN A 21 -19.57 27.01 -14.13
CA GLN A 21 -20.76 27.52 -13.45
C GLN A 21 -21.05 28.98 -13.82
N ASP A 22 -19.99 29.79 -13.96
CA ASP A 22 -20.09 31.21 -14.30
C ASP A 22 -20.31 31.45 -15.81
N GLY A 23 -20.32 30.38 -16.62
CA GLY A 23 -20.42 30.46 -18.08
C GLY A 23 -19.16 31.04 -18.73
N GLU A 24 -18.04 31.01 -18.01
CA GLU A 24 -16.73 31.42 -18.48
C GLU A 24 -16.00 30.27 -19.20
N ASP A 25 -14.97 30.63 -19.95
CA ASP A 25 -14.13 29.67 -20.64
C ASP A 25 -13.24 28.90 -19.64
N SER A 26 -13.48 27.60 -19.50
CA SER A 26 -12.68 26.71 -18.64
C SER A 26 -11.40 26.18 -19.32
N GLU A 27 -11.14 26.50 -20.59
CA GLU A 27 -9.99 25.97 -21.35
C GLU A 27 -8.65 26.27 -20.68
N SER A 28 -8.55 27.35 -19.91
CA SER A 28 -7.34 27.69 -19.14
C SER A 28 -7.05 26.73 -17.98
N TYR A 29 -8.01 25.87 -17.61
CA TYR A 29 -7.94 24.99 -16.44
C TYR A 29 -7.96 23.49 -16.78
N HIS A 30 -7.97 23.12 -18.05
CA HIS A 30 -7.81 21.74 -18.52
C HIS A 30 -7.07 21.70 -19.87
N LEU A 31 -6.80 20.50 -20.41
CA LEU A 31 -6.22 20.39 -21.75
C LEU A 31 -7.19 20.98 -22.81
N PRO A 32 -6.68 21.67 -23.85
CA PRO A 32 -7.53 22.27 -24.86
C PRO A 32 -8.26 21.16 -25.64
N ILE A 33 -9.58 21.09 -25.45
CA ILE A 33 -10.47 20.20 -26.17
C ILE A 33 -11.51 21.07 -26.85
N LYS A 34 -11.53 21.00 -28.18
CA LYS A 34 -12.40 21.83 -29.00
C LYS A 34 -13.86 21.70 -28.56
N ASP A 35 -14.51 22.84 -28.34
CA ASP A 35 -15.94 22.97 -27.99
C ASP A 35 -16.32 22.26 -26.66
N TYR A 36 -15.34 21.98 -25.78
CA TYR A 36 -15.59 21.35 -24.49
C TYR A 36 -15.70 22.39 -23.37
N ILE A 37 -16.84 22.36 -22.69
CA ILE A 37 -17.04 23.05 -21.41
C ILE A 37 -16.91 22.01 -20.31
N TYR A 38 -16.16 22.34 -19.25
CA TYR A 38 -15.95 21.43 -18.14
C TYR A 38 -17.27 20.84 -17.60
N ASN A 39 -17.27 19.53 -17.39
CA ASN A 39 -18.40 18.81 -16.79
C ASN A 39 -17.88 17.65 -15.91
N SER A 40 -18.12 17.73 -14.59
CA SER A 40 -17.60 16.74 -13.62
C SER A 40 -18.03 15.31 -13.96
N GLN A 41 -19.30 15.11 -14.33
CA GLN A 41 -19.81 13.79 -14.72
C GLN A 41 -19.08 13.22 -15.95
N ARG A 42 -18.71 14.07 -16.92
CA ARG A 42 -17.89 13.66 -18.07
C ARG A 42 -16.46 13.32 -17.65
N GLU A 43 -15.87 14.14 -16.80
CA GLU A 43 -14.51 13.93 -16.26
C GLU A 43 -14.40 12.62 -15.49
N ILE A 44 -15.38 12.31 -14.64
CA ILE A 44 -15.29 11.18 -13.70
C ILE A 44 -16.02 9.97 -14.26
N LYS A 45 -17.35 9.94 -14.19
CA LYS A 45 -18.15 8.78 -14.58
C LYS A 45 -18.02 8.48 -16.08
N GLY A 46 -17.96 9.53 -16.92
CA GLY A 46 -17.80 9.42 -18.36
C GLY A 46 -16.47 8.75 -18.75
N SER A 47 -15.35 9.21 -18.19
CA SER A 47 -14.03 8.63 -18.45
C SER A 47 -13.93 7.18 -17.95
N ILE A 48 -14.47 6.89 -16.76
CA ILE A 48 -14.55 5.53 -16.20
C ILE A 48 -15.33 4.62 -17.14
N ASN A 49 -16.52 5.04 -17.57
CA ASN A 49 -17.37 4.26 -18.48
C ASN A 49 -16.68 4.02 -19.82
N TYR A 50 -16.03 5.03 -20.37
CA TYR A 50 -15.29 4.89 -21.63
C TYR A 50 -14.19 3.83 -21.51
N ILE A 51 -13.36 3.88 -20.45
CA ILE A 51 -12.34 2.86 -20.21
C ILE A 51 -12.99 1.49 -20.08
N ASN A 52 -14.01 1.35 -19.23
CA ASN A 52 -14.66 0.08 -18.93
C ASN A 52 -15.33 -0.58 -20.15
N GLN A 53 -15.90 0.22 -21.06
CA GLN A 53 -16.67 -0.27 -22.20
C GLN A 53 -15.83 -0.42 -23.47
N GLN A 54 -14.84 0.46 -23.67
CA GLN A 54 -14.12 0.58 -24.94
C GLN A 54 -12.67 0.07 -24.87
N LEU A 55 -12.03 0.15 -23.70
CA LEU A 55 -10.59 -0.11 -23.58
C LEU A 55 -10.26 -1.33 -22.70
N ALA A 56 -11.06 -1.56 -21.66
CA ALA A 56 -10.78 -2.58 -20.66
C ALA A 56 -11.03 -3.99 -21.22
N PRO A 57 -10.17 -4.98 -20.88
CA PRO A 57 -10.49 -6.38 -21.09
C PRO A 57 -11.79 -6.76 -20.36
N LYS A 58 -12.56 -7.72 -20.89
CA LYS A 58 -13.87 -8.12 -20.35
C LYS A 58 -13.90 -8.42 -18.85
N ASN A 59 -12.79 -8.89 -18.28
CA ASN A 59 -12.67 -9.28 -16.87
C ASN A 59 -11.99 -8.21 -15.99
N LYS A 60 -11.83 -6.97 -16.48
CA LYS A 60 -11.24 -5.86 -15.74
C LYS A 60 -12.14 -4.64 -15.84
N GLN A 61 -12.18 -3.89 -14.77
CA GLN A 61 -12.87 -2.61 -14.68
C GLN A 61 -11.97 -1.65 -13.90
N VAL A 62 -12.19 -0.35 -14.09
CA VAL A 62 -11.56 0.72 -13.31
C VAL A 62 -11.92 0.54 -11.83
N LYS A 63 -10.91 0.64 -10.97
CA LYS A 63 -11.05 0.54 -9.50
C LYS A 63 -10.64 1.82 -8.77
N VAL A 64 -9.84 2.66 -9.43
CA VAL A 64 -9.23 3.84 -8.84
C VAL A 64 -9.37 5.03 -9.79
N PHE A 65 -9.72 6.19 -9.26
CA PHE A 65 -9.60 7.47 -9.92
C PHE A 65 -8.33 8.17 -9.42
N LEU A 66 -7.44 8.52 -10.33
CA LEU A 66 -6.20 9.22 -10.02
C LEU A 66 -6.39 10.70 -10.34
N TRP A 67 -6.26 11.58 -9.35
CA TRP A 67 -6.47 13.02 -9.55
C TRP A 67 -5.42 13.62 -10.49
N THR A 68 -5.88 14.47 -11.40
CA THR A 68 -5.08 15.18 -12.41
C THR A 68 -4.58 16.53 -11.90
N GLY A 69 -3.62 17.11 -12.62
CA GLY A 69 -3.20 18.49 -12.36
C GLY A 69 -2.54 18.66 -11.00
N ASN A 70 -2.99 19.67 -10.25
CA ASN A 70 -2.55 19.90 -8.87
C ASN A 70 -3.05 18.83 -7.88
N CYS A 71 -3.84 17.86 -8.35
CA CYS A 71 -4.41 16.77 -7.57
C CYS A 71 -5.29 17.21 -6.39
N VAL A 72 -5.82 18.43 -6.40
CA VAL A 72 -6.70 18.91 -5.32
C VAL A 72 -8.15 18.70 -5.73
N ALA A 73 -8.77 17.65 -5.20
CA ALA A 73 -10.18 17.37 -5.41
C ALA A 73 -11.07 18.40 -4.69
N THR A 74 -12.22 18.69 -5.31
CA THR A 74 -13.36 19.33 -4.65
C THR A 74 -14.19 18.28 -3.90
N PRO A 75 -14.96 18.67 -2.86
CA PRO A 75 -15.83 17.72 -2.16
C PRO A 75 -16.80 17.00 -3.09
N ASP A 76 -17.37 17.70 -4.07
CA ASP A 76 -18.37 17.16 -5.00
C ASP A 76 -17.72 16.19 -5.98
N ALA A 77 -16.61 16.56 -6.63
CA ALA A 77 -15.87 15.65 -7.50
C ALA A 77 -15.41 14.39 -6.73
N LEU A 78 -14.95 14.55 -5.48
CA LEU A 78 -14.58 13.42 -4.64
C LEU A 78 -15.77 12.49 -4.38
N ALA A 79 -16.95 13.03 -4.05
CA ALA A 79 -18.18 12.26 -3.86
C ALA A 79 -18.57 11.50 -5.13
N GLU A 80 -18.49 12.13 -6.31
CA GLU A 80 -18.79 11.49 -7.60
C GLU A 80 -17.91 10.26 -7.87
N THR A 81 -16.64 10.24 -7.42
CA THR A 81 -15.81 9.03 -7.55
C THR A 81 -16.37 7.85 -6.76
N LEU A 82 -16.92 8.11 -5.57
CA LEU A 82 -17.49 7.09 -4.69
C LEU A 82 -18.85 6.62 -5.20
N GLU A 83 -19.68 7.53 -5.71
CA GLU A 83 -20.94 7.19 -6.38
C GLU A 83 -20.71 6.35 -7.64
N ALA A 84 -19.60 6.59 -8.35
CA ALA A 84 -19.16 5.77 -9.47
C ALA A 84 -18.57 4.40 -9.03
N GLY A 85 -18.49 4.13 -7.73
CA GLY A 85 -18.03 2.85 -7.18
C GLY A 85 -16.51 2.66 -7.24
N VAL A 86 -15.73 3.72 -7.38
CA VAL A 86 -14.27 3.66 -7.45
C VAL A 86 -13.63 4.36 -6.25
N LEU A 87 -12.44 3.90 -5.89
CA LEU A 87 -11.59 4.57 -4.90
C LEU A 87 -10.87 5.75 -5.55
N ASN A 88 -10.27 6.66 -4.78
CA ASN A 88 -9.49 7.76 -5.34
C ASN A 88 -8.14 7.92 -4.64
N MET A 89 -7.15 8.40 -5.39
CA MET A 89 -5.82 8.73 -4.88
C MET A 89 -5.17 9.87 -5.67
N ASN A 90 -4.25 10.57 -5.01
CA ASN A 90 -3.19 11.50 -5.48
C ASN A 90 -3.28 12.83 -4.73
N GLY A 91 -2.31 13.70 -4.98
CA GLY A 91 -1.91 14.73 -4.03
C GLY A 91 -0.99 14.13 -2.97
N GLY A 92 -0.63 14.95 -2.00
CA GLY A 92 0.44 14.66 -1.06
C GLY A 92 1.81 14.97 -1.67
N ASP A 93 2.71 15.51 -0.87
CA ASP A 93 4.00 16.07 -1.31
C ASP A 93 5.18 15.47 -0.53
N THR A 94 5.24 14.15 -0.42
CA THR A 94 6.41 13.48 0.16
C THR A 94 7.61 13.64 -0.78
N THR A 95 8.55 14.51 -0.40
CA THR A 95 9.71 14.94 -1.22
C THR A 95 11.00 15.00 -0.42
N ILE A 96 11.04 14.34 0.74
CA ILE A 96 12.24 14.29 1.59
C ILE A 96 13.40 13.66 0.82
N THR A 97 14.57 14.29 0.89
CA THR A 97 15.82 13.80 0.28
C THR A 97 16.98 14.10 1.22
N ARG A 98 18.17 13.55 0.98
CA ARG A 98 19.34 13.79 1.85
C ARG A 98 19.73 15.26 1.90
N SER A 99 19.55 15.99 0.80
CA SER A 99 19.82 17.43 0.74
C SER A 99 18.70 18.29 1.32
N ASN A 100 17.50 17.73 1.51
CA ASN A 100 16.33 18.40 2.07
C ASN A 100 15.70 17.51 3.16
N ASN A 101 16.50 17.16 4.17
CA ASN A 101 16.18 16.14 5.16
C ASN A 101 15.35 16.71 6.33
N SER A 102 14.05 16.95 6.08
CA SER A 102 13.09 17.35 7.11
C SER A 102 11.82 16.52 6.99
N TRP A 103 11.31 16.02 8.13
CA TRP A 103 10.03 15.32 8.18
C TRP A 103 8.83 16.19 7.79
N THR A 104 8.98 17.53 7.80
CA THR A 104 7.96 18.43 7.23
C THR A 104 7.76 18.24 5.72
N ARG A 105 8.66 17.52 5.06
CA ARG A 105 8.56 17.11 3.64
C ARG A 105 7.97 15.71 3.46
N ILE A 106 7.35 15.14 4.49
CA ILE A 106 6.62 13.88 4.42
C ILE A 106 5.14 14.21 4.58
N ALA A 107 4.35 13.98 3.52
CA ALA A 107 2.93 14.28 3.56
C ALA A 107 2.17 13.27 4.43
N GLY A 108 1.00 13.69 4.93
CA GLY A 108 0.06 12.78 5.59
C GLY A 108 -0.47 11.67 4.65
N LEU A 109 -1.39 10.84 5.12
CA LEU A 109 -2.01 9.79 4.31
C LEU A 109 -3.13 10.31 3.40
N GLY A 110 -3.62 11.52 3.67
CA GLY A 110 -4.72 12.13 2.93
C GLY A 110 -5.32 13.29 3.70
N ILE A 111 -6.48 13.75 3.24
CA ILE A 111 -7.22 14.85 3.86
C ILE A 111 -8.73 14.63 3.72
N LYS A 112 -9.48 14.97 4.78
CA LYS A 112 -10.94 14.99 4.74
C LYS A 112 -11.44 16.16 3.86
N LYS A 113 -12.41 15.89 3.00
CA LYS A 113 -13.03 16.84 2.06
C LYS A 113 -14.54 16.60 2.07
N GLY A 114 -15.28 17.51 2.72
CA GLY A 114 -16.69 17.24 3.04
C GLY A 114 -16.80 16.00 3.93
N ASP A 115 -17.68 15.07 3.56
CA ASP A 115 -17.87 13.81 4.27
C ASP A 115 -16.91 12.69 3.83
N ASN A 116 -16.10 12.94 2.80
CA ASN A 116 -15.25 11.94 2.17
C ASN A 116 -13.76 12.19 2.46
N PHE A 117 -12.91 11.24 2.09
CA PHE A 117 -11.46 11.31 2.31
C PHE A 117 -10.70 11.16 0.99
N GLN A 118 -9.87 12.16 0.68
CA GLN A 118 -8.93 12.08 -0.44
C GLN A 118 -7.65 11.40 0.05
N VAL A 119 -7.33 10.24 -0.50
CA VAL A 119 -6.08 9.53 -0.17
C VAL A 119 -4.92 10.10 -0.99
N PHE A 120 -3.79 10.35 -0.34
CA PHE A 120 -2.58 10.83 -1.02
C PHE A 120 -1.76 9.67 -1.57
N ALA A 121 -1.01 9.96 -2.65
CA ALA A 121 0.02 9.04 -3.10
C ALA A 121 1.09 8.92 -1.98
N PRO A 122 1.73 7.75 -1.81
CA PRO A 122 2.76 7.62 -0.79
C PRO A 122 3.94 8.58 -1.01
N ASN A 123 4.47 8.64 -2.24
CA ASN A 123 5.55 9.52 -2.64
C ASN A 123 5.23 10.30 -3.93
N GLN A 124 6.00 11.37 -4.18
CA GLN A 124 5.82 12.20 -5.37
C GLN A 124 6.30 11.53 -6.65
N ASN A 125 5.72 11.95 -7.78
CA ASN A 125 6.10 11.43 -9.09
C ASN A 125 7.39 12.08 -9.63
N GLU A 126 7.84 11.60 -10.78
CA GLU A 126 9.11 11.99 -11.40
C GLU A 126 9.20 13.46 -11.78
N ASN A 127 8.08 14.17 -11.98
CA ASN A 127 8.08 15.54 -12.45
C ASN A 127 8.73 16.49 -11.41
N VAL A 128 8.55 16.21 -10.12
CA VAL A 128 9.10 16.99 -9.01
C VAL A 128 10.62 16.86 -8.97
N TYR A 129 11.13 15.68 -9.30
CA TYR A 129 12.55 15.40 -9.31
C TYR A 129 13.27 15.87 -10.57
N THR A 130 12.52 16.26 -11.60
CA THR A 130 13.05 16.61 -12.94
C THR A 130 12.67 18.01 -13.39
N ASN A 131 12.20 18.86 -12.46
CA ASN A 131 11.74 20.23 -12.70
C ASN A 131 10.71 20.31 -13.84
N LEU A 132 9.62 19.54 -13.74
CA LEU A 132 8.59 19.43 -14.79
C LEU A 132 9.18 19.03 -16.14
N TRP A 133 10.08 18.05 -16.12
CA TRP A 133 10.77 17.54 -17.30
C TRP A 133 11.66 18.58 -18.02
N THR A 134 12.20 19.57 -17.29
CA THR A 134 13.24 20.50 -17.78
C THR A 134 14.66 20.08 -17.38
N GLY A 135 14.77 19.01 -16.60
CA GLY A 135 16.03 18.40 -16.21
C GLY A 135 16.45 18.75 -14.77
N PRO A 136 17.39 18.01 -14.17
CA PRO A 136 18.12 16.89 -14.76
C PRO A 136 17.22 15.68 -15.00
N PHE A 137 17.29 15.09 -16.20
CA PHE A 137 16.40 13.97 -16.60
C PHE A 137 16.64 12.66 -15.83
N TYR A 138 17.77 12.55 -15.13
CA TYR A 138 18.06 11.43 -14.21
C TYR A 138 17.49 11.66 -12.80
N GLY A 139 16.97 12.85 -12.49
CA GLY A 139 16.69 13.30 -11.13
C GLY A 139 15.73 12.39 -10.35
N PHE A 140 14.84 11.67 -11.03
CA PHE A 140 13.92 10.73 -10.38
C PHE A 140 14.63 9.64 -9.57
N GLU A 141 15.89 9.31 -9.86
CA GLU A 141 16.66 8.35 -9.05
C GLU A 141 16.73 8.71 -7.57
N ARG A 142 16.57 10.00 -7.24
CA ARG A 142 16.58 10.51 -5.87
C ARG A 142 15.37 10.08 -5.05
N VAL A 143 14.33 9.54 -5.67
CA VAL A 143 13.20 8.91 -4.95
C VAL A 143 13.68 7.75 -4.07
N ILE A 144 14.81 7.10 -4.41
CA ILE A 144 15.44 6.09 -3.55
C ILE A 144 15.87 6.70 -2.20
N GLU A 145 16.35 7.95 -2.19
CA GLU A 145 16.64 8.67 -0.94
C GLU A 145 15.36 8.83 -0.12
N THR A 146 14.26 9.21 -0.78
CA THR A 146 12.94 9.34 -0.14
C THR A 146 12.52 8.04 0.52
N TYR A 147 12.54 6.92 -0.21
CA TYR A 147 12.16 5.61 0.33
C TYR A 147 13.00 5.20 1.55
N GLN A 148 14.31 5.45 1.52
CA GLN A 148 15.21 5.15 2.63
C GLN A 148 14.89 6.00 3.87
N LEU A 149 14.68 7.31 3.68
CA LEU A 149 14.40 8.25 4.76
C LEU A 149 12.98 8.11 5.33
N THR A 150 12.05 7.53 4.55
CA THR A 150 10.69 7.20 5.03
C THR A 150 10.57 5.79 5.58
N ASP A 151 11.61 4.95 5.50
CA ASP A 151 11.64 3.63 6.14
C ASP A 151 12.32 3.69 7.51
N SER A 152 13.41 4.47 7.66
CA SER A 152 14.25 4.52 8.86
C SER A 152 14.46 5.95 9.39
N PRO A 153 14.43 6.17 10.72
CA PRO A 153 14.26 5.18 11.80
C PRO A 153 12.80 4.79 12.06
N TYR A 154 11.84 5.48 11.44
CA TYR A 154 10.42 5.13 11.52
C TYR A 154 9.86 4.94 10.12
N ARG A 155 9.06 3.89 9.94
CA ARG A 155 8.29 3.71 8.70
C ARG A 155 7.16 4.73 8.65
N PHE A 156 7.27 5.66 7.71
CA PHE A 156 6.26 6.66 7.39
C PHE A 156 5.47 6.31 6.13
N LYS A 157 6.15 5.81 5.09
CA LYS A 157 5.56 5.60 3.76
C LYS A 157 5.99 4.27 3.15
N PRO A 158 5.10 3.59 2.40
CA PRO A 158 5.49 2.49 1.53
C PRO A 158 6.30 3.00 0.32
N ILE A 159 6.85 2.06 -0.43
CA ILE A 159 7.45 2.32 -1.74
C ILE A 159 6.34 2.33 -2.81
N ASP A 160 6.27 3.39 -3.60
CA ASP A 160 5.50 3.47 -4.83
C ASP A 160 6.36 4.09 -5.94
N ILE A 161 6.30 3.52 -7.14
CA ILE A 161 7.03 4.03 -8.31
C ILE A 161 6.01 4.79 -9.16
N TYR A 162 5.78 6.05 -8.82
CA TYR A 162 4.84 6.92 -9.53
C TYR A 162 5.58 7.69 -10.63
N PHE A 163 5.23 7.44 -11.90
CA PHE A 163 5.85 8.14 -13.02
C PHE A 163 4.92 8.33 -14.23
N HIS A 164 5.23 9.30 -15.08
CA HIS A 164 4.64 9.46 -16.41
C HIS A 164 5.47 8.76 -17.49
N SER A 165 4.83 8.24 -18.53
CA SER A 165 5.49 7.48 -19.61
C SER A 165 6.51 8.31 -20.41
N TYR A 166 6.39 9.64 -20.46
CA TYR A 166 7.40 10.47 -21.11
C TYR A 166 8.78 10.39 -20.44
N LEU A 167 8.87 9.87 -19.20
CA LEU A 167 10.12 9.64 -18.47
C LEU A 167 11.13 8.85 -19.33
N VAL A 168 10.65 7.91 -20.14
CA VAL A 168 11.51 7.08 -20.98
C VAL A 168 11.84 7.70 -22.34
N SER A 169 11.41 8.95 -22.60
CA SER A 169 11.79 9.70 -23.81
C SER A 169 13.28 10.12 -23.81
N LYS A 170 13.95 10.05 -22.65
CA LYS A 170 15.37 10.33 -22.49
C LYS A 170 16.07 9.13 -21.87
N THR A 171 17.25 8.76 -22.39
CA THR A 171 18.07 7.66 -21.86
C THR A 171 18.36 7.81 -20.37
N ALA A 172 18.61 9.04 -19.91
CA ALA A 172 18.84 9.32 -18.49
C ALA A 172 17.62 8.98 -17.61
N GLY A 173 16.40 9.28 -18.08
CA GLY A 173 15.17 8.94 -17.36
C GLY A 173 14.88 7.45 -17.39
N ALA A 174 15.11 6.77 -18.52
CA ALA A 174 15.02 5.32 -18.61
C ALA A 174 16.01 4.62 -17.65
N ASN A 175 17.27 5.07 -17.60
CA ASN A 175 18.27 4.54 -16.68
C ASN A 175 17.89 4.77 -15.20
N ALA A 176 17.36 5.95 -14.87
CA ALA A 176 16.84 6.23 -13.53
C ALA A 176 15.70 5.28 -13.15
N LEU A 177 14.73 5.07 -14.05
CA LEU A 177 13.62 4.15 -13.82
C LEU A 177 14.11 2.70 -13.61
N HIS A 178 15.04 2.22 -14.44
CA HIS A 178 15.65 0.90 -14.28
C HIS A 178 16.33 0.74 -12.91
N LYS A 179 17.10 1.76 -12.48
CA LYS A 179 17.77 1.77 -11.17
C LYS A 179 16.77 1.70 -10.02
N ILE A 180 15.66 2.44 -10.10
CA ILE A 180 14.60 2.44 -9.09
C ILE A 180 13.94 1.06 -8.99
N TYR A 181 13.56 0.44 -10.11
CA TYR A 181 12.98 -0.91 -10.10
C TYR A 181 13.96 -1.95 -9.55
N GLN A 182 15.23 -1.92 -9.97
CA GLN A 182 16.26 -2.84 -9.45
C GLN A 182 16.47 -2.67 -7.95
N TRP A 183 16.38 -1.44 -7.43
CA TRP A 183 16.46 -1.19 -6.00
C TRP A 183 15.22 -1.70 -5.27
N ALA A 184 14.01 -1.38 -5.76
CA ALA A 184 12.75 -1.74 -5.12
C ALA A 184 12.54 -3.26 -5.06
N LEU A 185 12.86 -3.99 -6.14
CA LEU A 185 12.74 -5.46 -6.21
C LEU A 185 13.69 -6.21 -5.27
N LYS A 186 14.73 -5.56 -4.75
CA LYS A 186 15.63 -6.14 -3.73
C LYS A 186 15.14 -5.93 -2.30
N GLN A 187 14.11 -5.11 -2.11
CA GLN A 187 13.59 -4.83 -0.78
C GLN A 187 12.63 -5.94 -0.33
N PRO A 188 12.55 -6.25 0.98
CA PRO A 188 11.61 -7.22 1.52
C PRO A 188 10.19 -6.62 1.61
N VAL A 189 9.55 -6.41 0.46
CA VAL A 189 8.27 -5.71 0.34
C VAL A 189 7.08 -6.66 0.27
N PHE A 190 5.95 -6.18 0.76
CA PHE A 190 4.63 -6.77 0.55
C PHE A 190 3.92 -6.01 -0.56
N ALA A 191 3.89 -6.58 -1.77
CA ALA A 191 3.28 -5.92 -2.92
C ALA A 191 1.76 -5.88 -2.79
N VAL A 192 1.16 -4.72 -3.07
CA VAL A 192 -0.29 -4.51 -3.07
C VAL A 192 -0.69 -3.64 -4.26
N TYR A 193 -1.95 -3.76 -4.68
CA TYR A 193 -2.54 -2.82 -5.63
C TYR A 193 -2.79 -1.45 -4.98
N SER A 194 -2.92 -0.41 -5.81
CA SER A 194 -3.25 0.93 -5.32
C SER A 194 -4.60 0.95 -4.60
N SER A 195 -5.60 0.20 -5.09
CA SER A 195 -6.88 0.07 -4.39
C SER A 195 -6.75 -0.52 -2.99
N GLU A 196 -5.83 -1.48 -2.79
CA GLU A 196 -5.62 -2.12 -1.49
C GLU A 196 -4.85 -1.19 -0.53
N TYR A 197 -3.93 -0.38 -1.05
CA TYR A 197 -3.32 0.70 -0.28
C TYR A 197 -4.37 1.72 0.17
N ILE A 198 -5.23 2.19 -0.75
CA ILE A 198 -6.28 3.16 -0.43
C ILE A 198 -7.21 2.62 0.66
N LYS A 199 -7.65 1.37 0.55
CA LYS A 199 -8.47 0.72 1.59
C LYS A 199 -7.79 0.66 2.95
N LYS A 200 -6.47 0.39 2.99
CA LYS A 200 -5.70 0.43 4.26
C LYS A 200 -5.66 1.82 4.87
N VAL A 201 -5.55 2.87 4.06
CA VAL A 201 -5.60 4.26 4.54
C VAL A 201 -6.98 4.61 5.09
N LEU A 202 -8.04 4.20 4.39
CA LEU A 202 -9.41 4.42 4.86
C LEU A 202 -9.68 3.66 6.17
N ASP A 203 -9.30 2.39 6.24
CA ASP A 203 -9.41 1.58 7.47
C ASP A 203 -8.62 2.21 8.62
N PHE A 204 -7.42 2.74 8.36
CA PHE A 204 -6.62 3.45 9.37
C PHE A 204 -7.36 4.64 10.00
N ASN A 205 -8.14 5.40 9.23
CA ASN A 205 -8.89 6.54 9.76
C ASN A 205 -10.00 6.14 10.74
N ASP A 206 -10.57 4.95 10.56
CA ASP A 206 -11.63 4.41 11.41
C ASP A 206 -11.10 3.41 12.47
N PHE A 207 -9.79 3.16 12.47
CA PHE A 207 -9.19 2.12 13.28
C PHE A 207 -9.17 2.48 14.76
N VAL A 208 -9.79 1.64 15.59
CA VAL A 208 -9.88 1.84 17.03
C VAL A 208 -8.83 1.01 17.74
N VAL A 209 -8.06 1.67 18.61
CA VAL A 209 -7.11 1.05 19.52
C VAL A 209 -7.53 1.33 20.96
N ALA A 210 -7.67 0.29 21.76
CA ALA A 210 -7.99 0.39 23.19
C ALA A 210 -6.97 -0.39 24.03
N ARG A 211 -6.63 0.14 25.20
CA ARG A 211 -5.83 -0.58 26.20
C ARG A 211 -6.72 -1.53 26.98
N THR A 212 -6.24 -2.73 27.27
CA THR A 212 -6.87 -3.70 28.17
C THR A 212 -5.99 -3.89 29.41
N PRO A 213 -6.47 -4.53 30.49
CA PRO A 213 -5.64 -4.78 31.66
C PRO A 213 -4.40 -5.63 31.35
N GLN A 214 -4.46 -6.50 30.33
CA GLN A 214 -3.38 -7.42 29.96
C GLN A 214 -2.66 -7.04 28.65
N GLY A 215 -3.09 -6.00 27.94
CA GLY A 215 -2.50 -5.61 26.66
C GLY A 215 -3.34 -4.62 25.86
N TYR A 216 -3.72 -5.00 24.64
CA TYR A 216 -4.39 -4.12 23.68
C TYR A 216 -5.51 -4.80 22.93
N ARG A 217 -6.44 -3.98 22.43
CA ARG A 217 -7.60 -4.35 21.64
C ARG A 217 -7.67 -3.48 20.40
N PHE A 218 -7.92 -4.11 19.25
CA PHE A 218 -7.91 -3.48 17.93
C PHE A 218 -9.20 -3.77 17.17
N ARG A 219 -9.80 -2.75 16.58
CA ARG A 219 -10.99 -2.87 15.72
C ARG A 219 -10.79 -2.07 14.44
N GLY A 220 -11.08 -2.68 13.30
CA GLY A 220 -11.10 -2.02 12.00
C GLY A 220 -12.05 -2.70 11.03
N ASN A 221 -12.01 -2.29 9.77
CA ASN A 221 -12.82 -2.81 8.68
C ASN A 221 -12.21 -4.06 8.04
N GLY A 222 -10.92 -4.33 8.31
CA GLY A 222 -10.26 -5.59 7.97
C GLY A 222 -9.33 -5.52 6.77
N ASP A 223 -9.01 -4.32 6.28
CA ASP A 223 -7.98 -4.08 5.28
C ASP A 223 -6.61 -3.81 5.92
N LEU A 224 -6.57 -3.16 7.09
CA LEU A 224 -5.38 -2.95 7.89
C LEU A 224 -5.12 -4.17 8.80
N ARG A 225 -4.04 -4.90 8.53
CA ARG A 225 -3.71 -6.19 9.18
C ARG A 225 -2.35 -6.21 9.86
N THR A 226 -1.69 -5.06 9.97
CA THR A 226 -0.42 -4.95 10.67
C THR A 226 -0.45 -3.72 11.55
N ILE A 227 -0.13 -3.89 12.82
CA ILE A 227 -0.03 -2.80 13.79
C ILE A 227 1.40 -2.67 14.29
N ARG A 228 1.81 -1.44 14.61
CA ARG A 228 3.13 -1.14 15.18
C ARG A 228 2.99 -0.96 16.69
N LEU A 229 3.68 -1.80 17.47
CA LEU A 229 3.84 -1.61 18.91
C LEU A 229 5.19 -0.99 19.22
N ALA A 230 5.17 0.16 19.90
CA ALA A 230 6.37 0.77 20.46
C ALA A 230 6.90 -0.07 21.63
N ASN A 231 8.22 -0.11 21.81
CA ASN A 231 8.95 -0.73 22.94
C ASN A 231 8.94 -2.27 22.99
N ALA A 232 8.94 -2.93 21.83
CA ALA A 232 9.16 -4.36 21.66
C ALA A 232 8.55 -5.31 22.74
N PRO A 233 7.28 -5.13 23.18
CA PRO A 233 6.73 -6.00 24.21
C PRO A 233 6.57 -7.42 23.66
N TYR A 234 6.80 -8.42 24.50
CA TYR A 234 6.58 -9.81 24.11
C TYR A 234 5.08 -10.12 24.13
N ILE A 235 4.62 -10.85 23.11
CA ILE A 235 3.22 -11.21 22.94
C ILE A 235 2.99 -12.65 23.41
N ASN A 236 1.98 -12.84 24.24
CA ASN A 236 1.52 -14.18 24.61
C ASN A 236 0.66 -14.74 23.48
N LEU A 237 1.30 -15.50 22.57
CA LEU A 237 0.64 -16.11 21.42
C LEU A 237 -0.39 -17.20 21.81
N THR A 238 -0.28 -17.79 23.00
CA THR A 238 -1.28 -18.75 23.53
C THR A 238 -2.59 -18.05 23.87
N GLN A 239 -2.52 -16.79 24.30
CA GLN A 239 -3.69 -15.98 24.68
C GLN A 239 -4.10 -14.97 23.60
N SER A 240 -3.36 -14.88 22.49
CA SER A 240 -3.57 -13.93 21.39
C SER A 240 -3.85 -14.67 20.07
N ASN A 241 -4.95 -15.41 20.01
CA ASN A 241 -5.26 -16.32 18.90
C ASN A 241 -5.43 -15.63 17.52
N SER A 242 -5.73 -14.33 17.50
CA SER A 242 -5.87 -13.56 16.26
C SER A 242 -4.55 -13.00 15.73
N ILE A 243 -3.41 -13.46 16.27
CA ILE A 243 -2.06 -12.99 15.91
C ILE A 243 -1.29 -14.11 15.21
N ALA A 244 -0.94 -13.87 13.95
CA ALA A 244 -0.14 -14.80 13.15
C ALA A 244 1.34 -14.81 13.57
N GLY A 245 1.83 -13.65 14.02
CA GLY A 245 3.21 -13.45 14.44
C GLY A 245 3.58 -11.98 14.40
N PHE A 246 4.88 -11.71 14.35
CA PHE A 246 5.41 -10.35 14.31
C PHE A 246 6.81 -10.31 13.68
N ASN A 247 7.21 -9.14 13.21
CA ASN A 247 8.56 -8.86 12.73
C ASN A 247 9.15 -7.67 13.50
N GLN A 248 10.47 -7.68 13.71
CA GLN A 248 11.19 -6.52 14.23
C GLN A 248 11.88 -5.76 13.11
N HIS A 249 11.59 -4.46 12.99
CA HIS A 249 12.27 -3.55 12.06
C HIS A 249 12.43 -2.18 12.71
N ASN A 250 13.62 -1.59 12.60
CA ASN A 250 13.98 -0.31 13.25
C ASN A 250 13.57 -0.23 14.74
N GLN A 251 13.85 -1.29 15.50
CA GLN A 251 13.54 -1.40 16.94
C GLN A 251 12.04 -1.32 17.27
N GLN A 252 11.16 -1.55 16.30
CA GLN A 252 9.70 -1.59 16.46
C GLN A 252 9.19 -3.00 16.18
N ASN A 253 8.12 -3.41 16.87
CA ASN A 253 7.41 -4.65 16.60
C ASN A 253 6.24 -4.40 15.64
N TYR A 254 6.25 -5.04 14.48
CA TYR A 254 5.14 -5.07 13.53
C TYR A 254 4.38 -6.38 13.71
N VAL A 255 3.16 -6.30 14.23
CA VAL A 255 2.36 -7.46 14.61
C VAL A 255 1.31 -7.75 13.54
N HIS A 256 1.22 -9.02 13.12
CA HIS A 256 0.35 -9.47 12.03
C HIS A 256 -0.99 -9.95 12.59
N LEU A 257 -2.05 -9.18 12.33
CA LEU A 257 -3.42 -9.49 12.71
C LEU A 257 -4.09 -10.39 11.67
N THR A 258 -4.80 -11.42 12.11
CA THR A 258 -5.53 -12.36 11.23
C THR A 258 -7.01 -12.06 11.17
N GLN A 259 -7.49 -11.14 12.02
CA GLN A 259 -8.89 -10.71 12.12
C GLN A 259 -8.98 -9.19 12.29
N SER A 260 -10.09 -8.59 11.83
CA SER A 260 -10.38 -7.15 12.00
C SER A 260 -10.71 -6.78 13.45
N ASN A 261 -11.13 -7.76 14.24
CA ASN A 261 -11.33 -7.69 15.68
C ASN A 261 -10.26 -8.56 16.33
N SER A 262 -9.27 -7.93 16.96
CA SER A 262 -8.13 -8.62 17.55
C SER A 262 -7.85 -8.12 18.96
N ASP A 263 -7.47 -9.05 19.85
CA ASP A 263 -6.98 -8.76 21.19
C ASP A 263 -5.56 -9.33 21.33
N ILE A 264 -4.67 -8.56 21.94
CA ILE A 264 -3.28 -8.95 22.22
C ILE A 264 -3.08 -8.95 23.73
N VAL A 265 -2.57 -10.05 24.25
CA VAL A 265 -2.07 -10.17 25.62
C VAL A 265 -0.54 -10.08 25.61
N LEU A 266 0.00 -9.22 26.46
CA LEU A 266 1.44 -9.06 26.63
C LEU A 266 1.99 -10.00 27.70
N GLN A 267 3.27 -10.32 27.59
CA GLN A 267 4.01 -11.12 28.57
C GLN A 267 5.43 -10.56 28.78
N GLN A 268 6.12 -11.06 29.81
CA GLN A 268 7.46 -10.60 30.19
C GLN A 268 8.60 -11.30 29.45
N ASN A 269 8.36 -12.52 28.96
CA ASN A 269 9.39 -13.36 28.33
C ASN A 269 9.13 -13.52 26.84
N THR A 270 10.17 -13.85 26.07
CA THR A 270 10.02 -14.23 24.66
C THR A 270 9.07 -15.43 24.51
N THR A 271 8.31 -15.44 23.42
CA THR A 271 7.53 -16.64 23.08
C THR A 271 8.46 -17.73 22.55
N THR A 272 8.21 -18.97 22.94
CA THR A 272 8.85 -20.16 22.36
C THR A 272 7.98 -20.81 21.29
N LEU A 273 6.73 -20.36 21.14
CA LEU A 273 5.83 -20.88 20.12
C LEU A 273 6.30 -20.47 18.72
N PRO A 274 6.11 -21.34 17.72
CA PRO A 274 6.35 -20.98 16.33
C PRO A 274 5.35 -19.93 15.84
N TYR A 275 5.79 -19.03 14.96
CA TYR A 275 4.95 -17.97 14.40
C TYR A 275 5.43 -17.54 13.01
N ILE A 276 4.57 -16.83 12.28
CA ILE A 276 4.93 -16.22 11.00
C ILE A 276 5.68 -14.93 11.27
N GLU A 277 7.00 -14.92 11.05
CA GLU A 277 7.85 -13.74 11.23
C GLU A 277 7.59 -12.74 10.11
N SER A 278 7.63 -13.20 8.85
CA SER A 278 7.37 -12.36 7.69
C SER A 278 6.76 -13.15 6.54
N SER A 279 5.96 -12.47 5.72
CA SER A 279 5.50 -12.97 4.42
C SER A 279 5.32 -11.82 3.44
N ASN A 280 5.65 -12.06 2.16
CA ASN A 280 5.29 -11.16 1.06
C ASN A 280 3.92 -11.49 0.43
N ALA A 281 3.13 -12.35 1.09
CA ALA A 281 1.80 -12.77 0.67
C ALA A 281 0.75 -12.56 1.78
N PHE A 282 -0.50 -12.39 1.39
CA PHE A 282 -1.62 -12.29 2.32
C PHE A 282 -1.80 -13.62 3.06
N ILE A 283 -1.81 -13.56 4.38
CA ILE A 283 -2.13 -14.71 5.25
C ILE A 283 -3.65 -14.83 5.36
N LYS A 284 -4.20 -15.97 4.95
CA LYS A 284 -5.64 -16.29 5.03
C LYS A 284 -5.86 -17.54 5.85
N ASN A 285 -7.10 -17.73 6.34
CA ASN A 285 -7.55 -18.93 7.04
C ASN A 285 -6.61 -19.36 8.18
N PHE A 286 -6.00 -18.39 8.88
CA PHE A 286 -5.03 -18.67 9.92
C PHE A 286 -5.68 -19.32 11.14
N ASN A 287 -5.09 -20.40 11.62
CA ASN A 287 -5.46 -21.06 12.87
C ASN A 287 -4.23 -21.62 13.57
N ARG A 288 -4.22 -21.54 14.90
CA ARG A 288 -3.17 -22.11 15.76
C ARG A 288 -3.76 -23.23 16.60
N GLN A 289 -3.08 -24.38 16.64
CA GLN A 289 -3.46 -25.52 17.47
C GLN A 289 -2.21 -26.04 18.20
N GLY A 290 -2.03 -25.59 19.44
CA GLY A 290 -0.78 -25.83 20.17
C GLY A 290 0.42 -25.24 19.42
N ASN A 291 1.38 -26.10 19.04
CA ASN A 291 2.56 -25.70 18.28
C ASN A 291 2.34 -25.70 16.76
N ASP A 292 1.21 -26.20 16.28
CA ASP A 292 0.94 -26.25 14.84
C ASP A 292 0.26 -24.96 14.35
N LEU A 293 0.62 -24.54 13.14
CA LEU A 293 -0.01 -23.43 12.43
C LEU A 293 -0.67 -23.95 11.16
N PHE A 294 -1.88 -23.46 10.88
CA PHE A 294 -2.62 -23.71 9.64
C PHE A 294 -2.93 -22.37 8.98
N PHE A 295 -2.68 -22.24 7.69
CA PHE A 295 -2.91 -21.00 6.95
C PHE A 295 -2.84 -21.22 5.44
N ASP A 296 -3.29 -20.21 4.69
CA ASP A 296 -3.07 -20.09 3.25
C ASP A 296 -2.29 -18.81 2.96
N LEU A 297 -1.58 -18.79 1.83
CA LEU A 297 -0.88 -17.63 1.31
C LEU A 297 -1.37 -17.30 -0.09
N THR A 298 -1.69 -16.03 -0.34
CA THR A 298 -1.96 -15.51 -1.68
C THR A 298 -1.15 -14.23 -1.89
N GLY A 299 -0.34 -14.14 -2.94
CA GLY A 299 0.49 -12.98 -3.23
C GLY A 299 0.47 -12.60 -4.71
N TYR A 300 1.06 -11.45 -5.03
CA TYR A 300 1.24 -10.98 -6.41
C TYR A 300 2.63 -11.28 -6.98
N GLN A 301 3.52 -11.82 -6.14
CA GLN A 301 4.89 -12.20 -6.48
C GLN A 301 5.12 -13.65 -6.03
N ALA A 302 6.25 -14.22 -6.44
CA ALA A 302 6.74 -15.48 -5.89
C ALA A 302 6.76 -15.41 -4.35
N ILE A 303 6.16 -16.40 -3.69
CA ILE A 303 5.95 -16.41 -2.26
C ILE A 303 7.28 -16.56 -1.51
N GLN A 304 7.50 -15.66 -0.57
CA GLN A 304 8.53 -15.72 0.45
C GLN A 304 7.86 -15.73 1.83
N LEU A 305 8.29 -16.67 2.67
CA LEU A 305 7.77 -16.84 4.03
C LEU A 305 8.92 -17.15 4.97
N THR A 306 8.97 -16.46 6.11
CA THR A 306 9.87 -16.78 7.22
C THR A 306 9.06 -17.15 8.45
N LEU A 307 9.34 -18.33 9.00
CA LEU A 307 8.74 -18.87 10.21
C LEU A 307 9.80 -18.86 11.31
N ALA A 308 9.50 -18.21 12.44
CA ALA A 308 10.39 -18.16 13.60
C ALA A 308 10.03 -19.24 14.62
N ASN A 309 10.99 -19.57 15.50
CA ASN A 309 10.88 -20.65 16.50
C ASN A 309 10.46 -22.01 15.89
N ALA A 310 10.91 -22.27 14.66
CA ALA A 310 10.47 -23.38 13.84
C ALA A 310 11.56 -24.47 13.68
N ALA A 311 12.57 -24.49 14.57
CA ALA A 311 13.72 -25.39 14.47
C ALA A 311 13.36 -26.90 14.43
N GLN A 312 12.26 -27.26 15.10
CA GLN A 312 11.76 -28.63 15.21
C GLN A 312 10.47 -28.84 14.39
N CYS A 313 10.27 -27.99 13.38
CA CYS A 313 9.06 -27.98 12.58
C CYS A 313 9.31 -28.38 11.13
N GLN A 314 8.24 -28.75 10.44
CA GLN A 314 8.22 -28.99 9.01
C GLN A 314 7.02 -28.26 8.40
N LEU A 315 7.28 -27.48 7.35
CA LEU A 315 6.21 -26.86 6.57
C LEU A 315 5.68 -27.85 5.53
N LYS A 316 4.36 -28.07 5.54
CA LYS A 316 3.67 -29.02 4.67
C LYS A 316 2.56 -28.33 3.91
N GLN A 317 2.27 -28.83 2.71
CA GLN A 317 1.07 -28.53 1.94
C GLN A 317 0.29 -29.84 1.75
N GLY A 318 -0.81 -29.99 2.49
CA GLY A 318 -1.46 -31.30 2.65
C GLY A 318 -0.49 -32.35 3.21
N LYS A 319 -0.18 -33.39 2.42
CA LYS A 319 0.79 -34.44 2.79
C LYS A 319 2.22 -34.16 2.32
N LYS A 320 2.43 -33.19 1.42
CA LYS A 320 3.74 -32.87 0.84
C LYS A 320 4.54 -31.99 1.79
N VAL A 321 5.77 -32.36 2.10
CA VAL A 321 6.73 -31.46 2.79
C VAL A 321 7.27 -30.47 1.76
N LEU A 322 7.21 -29.18 2.07
CA LEU A 322 7.77 -28.13 1.21
C LEU A 322 9.27 -27.99 1.42
N ASN A 323 9.98 -27.57 0.38
CA ASN A 323 11.41 -27.33 0.47
C ASN A 323 11.65 -26.02 1.24
N THR A 324 12.23 -26.10 2.43
CA THR A 324 12.53 -24.95 3.28
C THR A 324 14.00 -24.95 3.66
N ARG A 325 14.61 -23.76 3.70
CA ARG A 325 15.97 -23.56 4.23
C ARG A 325 15.90 -23.25 5.73
N GLN A 326 16.63 -24.00 6.54
CA GLN A 326 16.77 -23.72 7.97
C GLN A 326 17.92 -22.75 8.23
N ILE A 327 17.67 -21.69 9.00
CA ILE A 327 18.69 -20.73 9.46
C ILE A 327 18.51 -20.53 10.96
N GLY A 328 19.35 -21.20 11.76
CA GLY A 328 19.18 -21.23 13.21
C GLY A 328 17.81 -21.81 13.60
N SER A 329 17.00 -21.03 14.32
CA SER A 329 15.64 -21.40 14.69
C SER A 329 14.57 -21.05 13.65
N ARG A 330 14.94 -20.47 12.49
CA ARG A 330 14.01 -20.06 11.45
C ARG A 330 13.90 -21.09 10.33
N LEU A 331 12.71 -21.20 9.74
CA LEU A 331 12.47 -21.87 8.45
C LEU A 331 12.08 -20.84 7.41
N LEU A 332 12.77 -20.85 6.27
CA LEU A 332 12.54 -19.95 5.14
C LEU A 332 12.00 -20.76 3.97
N LEU A 333 10.89 -20.30 3.39
CA LEU A 333 10.34 -20.79 2.13
C LEU A 333 10.49 -19.71 1.06
N GLU A 334 11.00 -20.12 -0.09
CA GLU A 334 10.95 -19.37 -1.35
C GLU A 334 10.28 -20.30 -2.37
N ASP A 335 9.11 -19.90 -2.88
CA ASP A 335 8.32 -20.68 -3.82
C ASP A 335 7.87 -19.80 -4.99
N THR A 336 7.95 -20.31 -6.21
CA THR A 336 7.52 -19.57 -7.42
C THR A 336 6.00 -19.42 -7.51
N ALA A 337 5.24 -20.17 -6.71
CA ALA A 337 3.80 -20.05 -6.65
C ALA A 337 3.36 -18.67 -6.14
N HIS A 338 2.21 -18.22 -6.62
CA HIS A 338 1.52 -17.01 -6.14
C HIS A 338 0.38 -17.35 -5.17
N GLU A 339 0.05 -18.63 -5.03
CA GLU A 339 -0.94 -19.13 -4.10
C GLU A 339 -0.50 -20.48 -3.53
N LEU A 340 -0.57 -20.62 -2.21
CA LEU A 340 -0.32 -21.86 -1.49
C LEU A 340 -1.45 -22.06 -0.47
N THR A 341 -2.22 -23.13 -0.64
CA THR A 341 -3.37 -23.46 0.21
C THR A 341 -3.11 -24.69 1.06
N ALA A 342 -3.85 -24.80 2.18
CA ALA A 342 -3.74 -25.88 3.15
C ALA A 342 -2.31 -26.08 3.68
N LEU A 343 -1.63 -24.97 4.00
CA LEU A 343 -0.33 -25.02 4.63
C LEU A 343 -0.48 -25.42 6.10
N ARG A 344 0.41 -26.31 6.54
CA ARG A 344 0.57 -26.69 7.94
C ARG A 344 2.03 -26.58 8.33
N LEU A 345 2.34 -25.71 9.28
CA LEU A 345 3.59 -25.83 10.03
C LEU A 345 3.36 -26.86 11.13
N SER A 346 3.99 -28.03 10.99
CA SER A 346 3.87 -29.13 11.93
C SER A 346 5.11 -29.19 12.81
N CYS A 347 4.95 -28.99 14.12
CA CYS A 347 6.04 -28.89 15.08
C CYS A 347 5.99 -30.05 16.07
N ARG A 348 7.15 -30.63 16.39
CA ARG A 348 7.21 -31.60 17.48
C ARG A 348 6.99 -30.87 18.81
N SER A 349 6.20 -31.48 19.68
CA SER A 349 5.94 -31.03 21.06
C SER A 349 7.18 -31.13 21.93
#